data_AF-A0A661S8X1-F1
#
_entry.id   AF-A0A661S8X1-F1
#
_cell.length_a   1.000
_cell.length_b   1.000
_cell.length_c   1.000
_cell.angle_alpha   90.00
_cell.angle_beta   90.00
_cell.angle_gamma   90.00
#
_symmetry.space_group_name_H-M   'P 1'
#
loop_
_entity.id
_entity.type
_entity.pdbx_description
1 polymer ?
#
loop_
_entity_poly.entity_id
_entity_poly.type
_entity_poly.pdbx_seq_one_letter_code
_entity_poly.pdbx_strand_id
1 'polypeptide(L)'
;AGEKLLRITDIGCLIITCGKDGMVIFERNRSPHMIRAVARQVFDVSGAGDTVLSVIGLALASGLSHEMAAAVANAAAGIVVGKVGTATISKAELVSALAAYPEYIPEKGRF
;
A
#
# COMPACT_ATOMS: atom_id res chain seq x y z
N ALA A 1 10.99 9.03 -13.14
CA ALA A 1 11.51 9.57 -11.86
C ALA A 1 11.89 8.46 -10.88
N GLY A 2 11.02 7.48 -10.59
CA GLY A 2 11.28 6.40 -9.63
C GLY A 2 12.55 5.58 -9.88
N GLU A 3 12.82 5.16 -11.13
CA GLU A 3 14.07 4.45 -11.44
C GLU A 3 15.34 5.26 -11.16
N LYS A 4 15.28 6.59 -11.35
CA LYS A 4 16.41 7.47 -11.03
C LYS A 4 16.64 7.50 -9.52
N LEU A 5 15.57 7.59 -8.72
CA LEU A 5 15.65 7.55 -7.26
C LEU A 5 16.24 6.23 -6.77
N LEU A 6 15.75 5.11 -7.29
CA LEU A 6 16.27 3.78 -6.93
C LEU A 6 17.79 3.66 -7.19
N ARG A 7 18.29 4.23 -8.30
CA ARG A 7 19.72 4.22 -8.62
C ARG A 7 20.57 5.10 -7.70
N ILE A 8 20.10 6.29 -7.32
CA ILE A 8 20.91 7.24 -6.54
C ILE A 8 20.91 6.94 -5.04
N THR A 9 19.88 6.27 -4.52
CA THR A 9 19.77 5.95 -3.08
C THR A 9 20.30 4.57 -2.72
N ASP A 10 20.61 3.74 -3.72
CA ASP A 10 21.10 2.35 -3.55
C ASP A 10 20.17 1.43 -2.75
N ILE A 11 18.89 1.80 -2.54
CA ILE A 11 17.92 0.98 -1.81
C ILE A 11 17.47 -0.26 -2.61
N GLY A 12 17.01 -1.30 -1.91
CA GLY A 12 16.54 -2.55 -2.51
C GLY A 12 15.16 -2.45 -3.17
N CYS A 13 14.27 -1.66 -2.59
CA CYS A 13 12.89 -1.45 -3.04
C CYS A 13 12.45 -0.01 -2.77
N LEU A 14 11.76 0.59 -3.73
CA LEU A 14 11.18 1.93 -3.64
C LEU A 14 9.68 1.84 -3.92
N ILE A 15 8.85 2.27 -2.96
CA ILE A 15 7.40 2.37 -3.11
C ILE A 15 7.02 3.84 -3.15
N ILE A 16 6.32 4.27 -4.20
CA ILE A 16 5.84 5.64 -4.38
C ILE A 16 4.33 5.64 -4.34
N THR A 17 3.74 6.48 -3.47
CA THR A 17 2.30 6.76 -3.50
C THR A 17 1.97 7.75 -4.61
N CYS A 18 0.91 7.48 -5.36
CA CYS A 18 0.44 8.27 -6.49
C CYS A 18 -0.99 8.78 -6.27
N GLY A 19 -1.39 8.95 -5.00
CA GLY A 19 -2.73 9.40 -4.62
C GLY A 19 -3.82 8.51 -5.23
N LYS A 20 -4.72 9.12 -6.00
CA LYS A 20 -5.84 8.43 -6.66
C LYS A 20 -5.41 7.35 -7.67
N ASP A 21 -4.17 7.40 -8.15
CA ASP A 21 -3.68 6.43 -9.14
C ASP A 21 -3.14 5.15 -8.49
N GLY A 22 -2.94 5.15 -7.17
CA GLY A 22 -2.46 4.01 -6.39
C GLY A 22 -1.00 4.12 -5.97
N MET A 23 -0.23 3.05 -6.13
CA MET A 23 1.18 2.99 -5.77
C MET A 23 2.02 2.33 -6.86
N VAL A 24 3.26 2.77 -7.00
CA VAL A 24 4.25 2.14 -7.89
C VAL A 24 5.42 1.62 -7.09
N ILE A 25 5.79 0.37 -7.37
CA ILE A 25 6.94 -0.32 -6.78
C ILE A 25 8.06 -0.37 -7.82
N PHE A 26 9.27 -0.04 -7.39
CA PHE A 26 10.49 -0.17 -8.17
C PHE A 26 11.47 -1.06 -7.41
N GLU A 27 11.96 -2.10 -8.08
CA GLU A 27 12.97 -3.03 -7.59
C GLU A 27 14.08 -3.15 -8.64
N ARG A 28 15.29 -3.54 -8.21
CA ARG A 28 16.40 -3.73 -9.16
C ARG A 28 16.09 -4.86 -10.13
N ASN A 29 16.43 -4.65 -11.40
CA ASN A 29 16.28 -5.66 -12.46
C ASN A 29 14.82 -6.15 -12.66
N ARG A 30 13.84 -5.36 -12.21
CA ARG A 30 12.42 -5.62 -12.42
C ARG A 30 11.76 -4.39 -13.05
N SER A 31 10.80 -4.63 -13.93
CA SER A 31 9.95 -3.54 -14.44
C SER A 31 9.15 -2.92 -13.30
N PRO A 32 8.88 -1.60 -13.33
CA PRO A 32 8.02 -0.96 -12.35
C PRO A 32 6.67 -1.66 -12.27
N HIS A 33 6.23 -2.00 -11.06
CA HIS A 33 4.95 -2.64 -10.81
C HIS A 33 3.95 -1.64 -10.24
N MET A 34 2.73 -1.65 -10.75
CA MET A 34 1.72 -0.66 -10.39
C MET A 34 0.52 -1.32 -9.75
N ILE A 35 0.18 -0.84 -8.55
CA ILE A 35 -0.99 -1.25 -7.80
C ILE A 35 -2.00 -0.13 -7.85
N ARG A 36 -3.15 -0.37 -8.49
CA ARG A 36 -4.19 0.65 -8.65
C ARG A 36 -4.92 0.90 -7.34
N ALA A 37 -5.23 2.16 -7.05
CA ALA A 37 -6.15 2.49 -5.98
C ALA A 37 -7.57 2.06 -6.35
N VAL A 38 -8.33 1.64 -5.36
CA VAL A 38 -9.78 1.48 -5.49
C VAL A 38 -10.41 2.86 -5.30
N ALA A 39 -11.24 3.28 -6.26
CA ALA A 39 -11.93 4.55 -6.19
C ALA A 39 -12.82 4.61 -4.94
N ARG A 40 -12.65 5.67 -4.14
CA ARG A 40 -13.38 5.92 -2.91
C ARG A 40 -13.63 7.42 -2.76
N GLN A 41 -14.68 7.77 -2.04
CA GLN A 41 -14.90 9.16 -1.67
C GLN A 41 -13.78 9.59 -0.71
N VAL A 42 -13.10 10.67 -1.07
CA VAL A 42 -12.02 11.25 -0.26
C VAL A 42 -12.61 12.38 0.57
N PHE A 43 -12.45 12.29 1.89
CA PHE A 43 -12.89 13.29 2.86
C PHE A 43 -11.69 14.09 3.41
N ASP A 44 -10.63 13.42 3.85
CA ASP A 44 -9.44 14.03 4.44
C ASP A 44 -8.22 13.15 4.13
N VAL A 45 -7.07 13.73 3.77
CA VAL A 45 -5.83 12.98 3.47
C VAL A 45 -4.86 12.93 4.65
N SER A 46 -5.22 13.53 5.78
CA SER A 46 -4.41 13.58 6.99
C SER A 46 -4.12 12.18 7.54
N GLY A 47 -2.84 11.86 7.76
CA GLY A 47 -2.41 10.57 8.31
C GLY A 47 -2.41 9.40 7.32
N ALA A 48 -2.72 9.62 6.03
CA ALA A 48 -2.65 8.56 5.01
C ALA A 48 -1.23 8.03 4.83
N GLY A 49 -0.23 8.91 4.86
CA GLY A 49 1.19 8.52 4.78
C GLY A 49 1.64 7.65 5.97
N ASP A 50 1.26 8.03 7.19
CA ASP A 50 1.58 7.27 8.41
C ASP A 50 0.91 5.90 8.40
N THR A 51 -0.32 5.83 7.89
CA THR A 51 -1.05 4.57 7.67
C THR A 51 -0.31 3.67 6.69
N VAL A 52 0.12 4.21 5.55
CA VAL A 52 0.89 3.46 4.54
C VAL A 52 2.18 2.91 5.15
N LEU A 53 2.96 3.74 5.83
CA LEU A 53 4.22 3.33 6.44
C LEU A 53 4.01 2.24 7.50
N SER A 54 3.01 2.43 8.37
CA SER A 54 2.69 1.48 9.44
C SER A 54 2.26 0.12 8.90
N VAL A 55 1.42 0.10 7.86
CA VAL A 55 0.93 -1.14 7.24
C VAL A 55 2.02 -1.85 6.45
N ILE A 56 2.87 -1.12 5.73
CA ILE A 56 4.05 -1.71 5.07
C ILE A 56 4.95 -2.37 6.12
N GLY A 57 5.29 -1.65 7.20
CA GLY A 57 6.14 -2.18 8.27
C GLY A 57 5.57 -3.46 8.87
N LEU A 58 4.28 -3.47 9.20
CA LEU A 58 3.59 -4.65 9.75
C LEU A 58 3.59 -5.83 8.76
N ALA A 59 3.28 -5.58 7.49
CA ALA A 59 3.23 -6.62 6.47
C ALA A 59 4.61 -7.26 6.24
N LEU A 60 5.65 -6.44 6.11
CA LEU A 60 7.02 -6.93 5.96
C LEU A 60 7.49 -7.71 7.20
N ALA A 61 7.20 -7.21 8.41
CA ALA A 61 7.50 -7.91 9.66
C ALA A 61 6.75 -9.26 9.77
N SER A 62 5.60 -9.38 9.13
CA SER A 62 4.81 -10.61 9.04
C SER A 62 5.26 -11.54 7.92
N GLY A 63 6.33 -11.20 7.18
CA GLY A 63 6.91 -12.01 6.11
C GLY A 63 6.20 -11.92 4.76
N LEU A 64 5.39 -10.87 4.54
CA LEU A 64 4.79 -10.61 3.23
C LEU A 64 5.84 -10.00 2.27
N SER A 65 5.63 -10.17 0.96
CA SER A 65 6.46 -9.54 -0.08
C SER A 65 6.22 -8.03 -0.14
N HIS A 66 7.13 -7.27 -0.78
CA HIS A 66 6.93 -5.83 -1.02
C HIS A 66 5.64 -5.54 -1.79
N GLU A 67 5.31 -6.37 -2.79
CA GLU A 67 4.10 -6.24 -3.59
C GLU A 67 2.84 -6.41 -2.73
N MET A 68 2.79 -7.46 -1.91
CA MET A 68 1.67 -7.66 -0.99
C MET A 68 1.59 -6.54 0.06
N ALA A 69 2.72 -6.15 0.65
CA ALA A 69 2.77 -5.06 1.63
C ALA A 69 2.23 -3.75 1.06
N ALA A 70 2.62 -3.40 -0.17
CA ALA A 70 2.11 -2.23 -0.88
C ALA A 70 0.62 -2.36 -1.21
N ALA A 71 0.13 -3.55 -1.58
CA ALA A 71 -1.29 -3.78 -1.83
C ALA A 71 -2.14 -3.56 -0.58
N VAL A 72 -1.72 -4.13 0.57
CA VAL A 72 -2.41 -3.92 1.85
C VAL A 72 -2.36 -2.47 2.28
N ALA A 73 -1.21 -1.80 2.10
CA ALA A 73 -1.06 -0.38 2.43
C ALA A 73 -1.92 0.52 1.53
N ASN A 74 -2.07 0.20 0.25
CA ASN A 74 -2.91 0.94 -0.69
C ASN A 74 -4.39 0.82 -0.33
N ALA A 75 -4.84 -0.39 0.04
CA ALA A 75 -6.19 -0.62 0.55
C ALA A 75 -6.44 0.17 1.85
N ALA A 76 -5.48 0.14 2.78
CA ALA A 76 -5.53 0.85 4.05
C ALA A 76 -5.61 2.37 3.87
N ALA A 77 -4.75 2.93 3.01
CA ALA A 77 -4.77 4.35 2.65
C ALA A 77 -6.14 4.75 2.09
N GLY A 78 -6.70 3.95 1.19
CA GLY A 78 -8.05 4.17 0.65
C GLY A 78 -9.15 4.19 1.71
N ILE A 79 -9.01 3.46 2.82
CA ILE A 79 -9.96 3.51 3.94
C ILE A 79 -9.82 4.82 4.70
N VAL A 80 -8.62 5.19 5.13
CA VAL A 80 -8.42 6.35 6.01
C VAL A 80 -8.69 7.66 5.29
N VAL A 81 -8.42 7.75 3.99
CA VAL A 81 -8.75 8.98 3.24
C VAL A 81 -10.25 9.22 3.13
N GLY A 82 -11.05 8.18 3.40
CA GLY A 82 -12.51 8.25 3.47
C GLY A 82 -13.05 8.66 4.85
N LYS A 83 -12.19 9.02 5.80
CA LYS A 83 -12.54 9.41 7.18
C LYS A 83 -12.08 10.84 7.44
N VAL A 84 -12.58 11.47 8.51
CA VAL A 84 -12.19 12.82 8.91
C VAL A 84 -11.05 12.76 9.92
N GLY A 85 -10.01 13.58 9.72
CA GLY A 85 -8.83 13.63 10.57
C GLY A 85 -7.94 12.40 10.47
N THR A 86 -6.96 12.31 11.37
CA THR A 86 -6.15 11.09 11.53
C THR A 86 -7.03 9.97 12.09
N ALA A 87 -7.36 8.98 11.27
CA ALA A 87 -8.27 7.90 11.63
C ALA A 87 -7.58 6.54 11.66
N THR A 88 -8.08 5.64 12.50
CA THR A 88 -7.62 4.25 12.57
C THR A 88 -8.40 3.35 11.59
N ILE A 89 -7.88 2.15 11.37
CA ILE A 89 -8.51 1.10 10.56
C ILE A 89 -8.69 -0.14 11.43
N SER A 90 -9.87 -0.74 11.39
CA SER A 90 -10.13 -2.04 12.00
C SER A 90 -9.68 -3.20 11.08
N LYS A 91 -9.35 -4.35 11.68
CA LYS A 91 -9.05 -5.58 10.91
C LYS A 91 -10.16 -5.93 9.93
N ALA A 92 -11.43 -5.76 10.33
CA ALA A 92 -12.58 -6.06 9.47
C ALA A 92 -12.66 -5.16 8.23
N GLU A 93 -12.47 -3.85 8.39
CA GLU A 93 -12.42 -2.91 7.27
C GLU A 93 -11.29 -3.25 6.30
N LEU A 94 -10.11 -3.58 6.83
CA LEU A 94 -8.96 -3.92 6.00
C LEU A 94 -9.19 -5.23 5.24
N VAL A 95 -9.65 -6.30 5.91
CA VAL A 95 -9.98 -7.58 5.26
C VAL A 95 -11.04 -7.41 4.18
N SER A 96 -12.08 -6.61 4.44
CA SER A 96 -13.10 -6.31 3.45
C SER A 96 -12.53 -5.55 2.24
N ALA A 97 -11.64 -4.58 2.47
CA ALA A 97 -11.00 -3.82 1.40
C ALA A 97 -10.06 -4.66 0.53
N LEU A 98 -9.40 -5.68 1.11
CA LEU A 98 -8.51 -6.58 0.38
C LEU A 98 -9.24 -7.47 -0.63
N ALA A 99 -10.56 -7.64 -0.52
CA ALA A 99 -11.36 -8.33 -1.54
C ALA A 99 -11.25 -7.68 -2.93
N ALA A 100 -10.89 -6.39 -3.00
CA ALA A 100 -10.65 -5.67 -4.25
C ALA A 100 -9.26 -5.93 -4.86
N TYR A 101 -8.41 -6.70 -4.17
CA TYR A 101 -7.02 -7.03 -4.54
C TYR A 101 -6.82 -8.55 -4.64
N PRO A 102 -7.62 -9.28 -5.44
CA PRO A 102 -7.66 -10.75 -5.43
C PRO A 102 -6.31 -11.40 -5.73
N GLU A 103 -5.48 -10.76 -6.55
CA GLU A 103 -4.12 -11.21 -6.89
C GLU A 103 -3.11 -11.10 -5.73
N TYR A 104 -3.44 -10.39 -4.66
CA TYR A 104 -2.60 -10.23 -3.46
C TYR A 104 -3.21 -10.87 -2.20
N ILE A 105 -4.32 -11.60 -2.32
CA ILE A 105 -4.90 -12.34 -1.19
C ILE A 105 -4.08 -13.64 -1.02
N PRO A 106 -3.35 -13.82 0.10
CA PRO A 106 -2.70 -15.10 0.38
C PRO A 106 -3.76 -16.20 0.52
N GLU A 107 -3.42 -17.41 0.08
CA GLU A 107 -4.26 -18.59 0.32
C GLU A 107 -4.63 -18.70 1.81
N LYS A 108 -5.85 -19.18 2.09
CA LYS A 108 -6.45 -19.21 3.43
C LYS A 108 -5.44 -19.65 4.51
N GLY A 109 -5.20 -18.78 5.50
CA GLY A 109 -4.42 -19.12 6.70
C GLY A 109 -3.25 -18.18 7.06
N ARG A 110 -3.08 -17.03 6.39
CA ARG A 110 -1.95 -16.10 6.61
C ARG A 110 -2.30 -14.73 7.22
N PHE A 111 -3.45 -14.57 7.89
CA PHE A 111 -3.85 -13.35 8.62
C PHE A 111 -4.55 -13.63 9.95
#